data_AF-A0A7W0Z877-F1
#
_entry.id   AF-A0A7W0Z877-F1
#
_cell.length_a   1.000
_cell.length_b   1.000
_cell.length_c   1.000
_cell.angle_alpha   90.00
_cell.angle_beta   90.00
_cell.angle_gamma   90.00
#
_symmetry.space_group_name_H-M   'P 1'
#
loop_
_entity.id
_entity.type
_entity.pdbx_description
1 polymer ?
#
loop_
_entity_poly.entity_id
_entity_poly.type
_entity_poly.pdbx_seq_one_letter_code
_entity_poly.pdbx_strand_id
1 'polypeptide(L)'
;GKLVDTSATLDRTSGSLVDTSGSLVDTSGTLRNVDAGLVSIKNKTGRIERRLVLAQDVNSHGTNGIWRRVRFLNGGRFFDASSFADNLVPPANRTSRTNTSGLRFVERDADRIRPELRDIDGHLESICQSLPRNTFVLLDLARGGLTAGELVTLTNLLTSGGLEFARERC
;
A
#
# COMPACT_ATOMS: atom_id res chain seq x y z
N GLY A 1 -36.54 48.82 56.90
CA GLY A 1 -35.85 50.10 57.17
C GLY A 1 -34.76 50.26 56.13
N LYS A 2 -34.67 51.42 55.47
CA LYS A 2 -33.90 51.61 54.22
C LYS A 2 -32.45 51.09 54.23
N LEU A 3 -31.78 51.11 55.39
CA LEU A 3 -30.42 50.57 55.55
C LEU A 3 -30.32 49.05 55.29
N VAL A 4 -31.33 48.28 55.74
CA VAL A 4 -31.38 46.82 55.53
C VAL A 4 -31.51 46.51 54.04
N ASP A 5 -32.33 47.30 53.32
CA ASP A 5 -32.55 47.14 51.88
C ASP A 5 -31.28 47.47 51.07
N THR A 6 -30.54 48.51 51.48
CA THR A 6 -29.23 48.84 50.91
C THR A 6 -28.21 47.73 51.16
N SER A 7 -28.14 47.19 52.39
CA SER A 7 -27.22 46.09 52.71
C SER A 7 -27.48 44.86 51.84
N ALA A 8 -28.74 44.43 51.74
CA ALA A 8 -29.11 43.30 50.91
C ALA A 8 -28.79 43.52 49.42
N THR A 9 -28.86 44.76 48.94
CA THR A 9 -28.48 45.11 47.56
C THR A 9 -26.97 45.01 47.34
N LEU A 10 -26.17 45.47 48.31
CA LEU A 10 -24.72 45.36 48.27
C LEU A 10 -24.26 43.89 48.32
N ASP A 11 -24.92 43.06 49.12
CA ASP A 11 -24.59 41.62 49.19
C ASP A 11 -24.85 40.92 47.85
N ARG A 12 -25.99 41.19 47.19
CA ARG A 12 -26.29 40.65 45.86
C ARG A 12 -25.30 41.14 44.80
N THR A 13 -24.92 42.42 44.87
CA THR A 13 -23.93 43.00 43.95
C THR A 13 -22.58 42.32 44.14
N SER A 14 -22.15 42.13 45.40
CA SER A 14 -20.91 41.42 45.73
C SER A 14 -20.92 39.99 45.20
N GLY A 15 -22.03 39.25 45.39
CA GLY A 15 -22.18 37.91 44.83
C GLY A 15 -22.05 37.88 43.30
N SER A 16 -22.74 38.80 42.61
CA SER A 16 -22.68 38.91 41.14
C SER A 16 -21.27 39.24 40.62
N LEU A 17 -20.51 40.04 41.36
CA LEU A 17 -19.11 40.36 41.03
C LEU A 17 -18.20 39.14 41.22
N VAL A 18 -18.43 38.31 42.23
CA VAL A 18 -17.70 37.04 42.44
C VAL A 18 -17.98 36.08 41.27
N ASP A 19 -19.24 35.92 40.87
CA ASP A 19 -19.63 35.06 39.75
C ASP A 19 -19.02 35.53 38.42
N THR A 20 -19.03 36.84 38.19
CA THR A 20 -18.39 37.45 37.02
C THR A 20 -16.88 37.21 37.02
N SER A 21 -16.23 37.33 38.18
CA SER A 21 -14.80 37.06 38.33
C SER A 21 -14.46 35.60 38.05
N GLY A 22 -15.29 34.66 38.54
CA GLY A 22 -15.15 33.23 38.24
C GLY A 22 -15.24 32.94 36.74
N SER A 23 -16.25 33.51 36.08
CA SER A 23 -16.45 33.36 34.63
C SER A 23 -15.27 33.89 33.80
N LEU A 24 -14.63 34.99 34.24
CA LEU A 24 -13.44 35.53 33.60
C LEU A 24 -12.21 34.62 33.78
N VAL A 25 -12.06 33.99 34.95
CA VAL A 25 -11.00 33.00 35.19
C VAL A 25 -11.16 31.79 34.26
N ASP A 26 -12.38 31.27 34.12
CA ASP A 26 -12.67 30.15 33.24
C ASP A 26 -12.42 30.48 31.76
N THR A 27 -12.82 31.70 31.35
CA THR A 27 -12.57 32.21 30.00
C THR A 27 -11.07 32.31 29.73
N SER A 28 -10.30 32.85 30.68
CA SER A 28 -8.84 32.95 30.60
C SER A 28 -8.17 31.57 30.49
N GLY A 29 -8.64 30.59 31.28
CA GLY A 29 -8.18 29.20 31.18
C GLY A 29 -8.44 28.59 29.81
N THR A 30 -9.64 28.82 29.26
CA THR A 30 -10.02 28.37 27.92
C THR A 30 -9.13 28.99 26.84
N LEU A 31 -8.86 30.29 26.92
CA LEU A 31 -7.98 30.99 25.98
C LEU A 31 -6.55 30.45 26.01
N ARG A 32 -6.00 30.14 27.20
CA ARG A 32 -4.66 29.50 27.30
C ARG A 32 -4.63 28.13 26.62
N ASN A 33 -5.70 27.34 26.75
CA ASN A 33 -5.79 26.03 26.10
C ASN A 33 -5.85 26.16 24.56
N VAL A 34 -6.60 27.13 24.06
CA VAL A 34 -6.67 27.44 22.62
C VAL A 34 -5.30 27.86 22.08
N ASP A 35 -4.59 28.74 22.80
CA ASP A 35 -3.24 29.20 22.41
C ASP A 35 -2.24 28.02 22.36
N ALA A 36 -2.24 27.15 23.37
CA ALA A 36 -1.43 25.94 23.37
C ALA A 36 -1.76 25.01 22.18
N GLY A 37 -3.05 24.89 21.84
CA GLY A 37 -3.52 24.17 20.66
C GLY A 37 -2.97 24.76 19.36
N LEU A 38 -3.00 26.08 19.23
CA LEU A 38 -2.48 26.80 18.05
C LEU A 38 -0.97 26.62 17.88
N VAL A 39 -0.20 26.70 18.96
CA VAL A 39 1.25 26.43 18.96
C VAL A 39 1.53 25.00 18.49
N SER A 40 0.76 24.02 18.97
CA SER A 40 0.89 22.61 18.55
C SER A 40 0.62 22.44 17.05
N ILE A 41 -0.45 23.07 16.53
CA ILE A 41 -0.78 23.05 15.10
C ILE A 41 0.35 23.68 14.28
N LYS A 42 0.83 24.86 14.66
CA LYS A 42 1.94 25.55 13.97
C LYS A 42 3.18 24.66 13.87
N ASN A 43 3.53 23.97 14.96
CA ASN A 43 4.66 23.04 14.97
C ASN A 43 4.44 21.83 14.05
N LYS A 44 3.23 21.24 14.05
CA LYS A 44 2.88 20.15 13.15
C LYS A 44 2.94 20.58 11.69
N THR A 45 2.38 21.73 11.34
CA THR A 45 2.40 22.29 9.99
C THR A 45 3.84 22.52 9.52
N GLY A 46 4.70 23.11 10.34
CA GLY A 46 6.11 23.29 9.97
C GLY A 46 6.86 21.97 9.77
N ARG A 47 6.52 20.90 10.52
CA ARG A 47 7.07 19.56 10.27
C ARG A 47 6.59 18.97 8.95
N ILE A 48 5.30 19.14 8.62
CA ILE A 48 4.72 18.68 7.35
C ILE A 48 5.40 19.39 6.18
N GLU A 49 5.53 20.71 6.25
CA GLU A 49 6.19 21.53 5.24
C GLU A 49 7.62 21.05 4.96
N ARG A 50 8.43 20.87 6.01
CA ARG A 50 9.80 20.34 5.84
C ARG A 50 9.81 18.95 5.20
N ARG A 51 8.89 18.07 5.56
CA ARG A 51 8.80 16.73 4.95
C ARG A 51 8.36 16.80 3.49
N LEU A 52 7.48 17.74 3.15
CA LEU A 52 7.04 17.93 1.77
C LEU A 52 8.18 18.48 0.91
N VAL A 53 8.90 19.49 1.39
CA VAL A 53 10.12 20.00 0.75
C VAL A 53 11.11 18.87 0.54
N LEU A 54 11.40 18.07 1.57
CA LEU A 54 12.27 16.91 1.44
C LEU A 54 11.71 15.87 0.47
N ALA A 55 10.41 15.62 0.40
CA ALA A 55 9.84 14.64 -0.54
C ALA A 55 9.88 15.13 -2.00
N GLN A 56 9.81 16.45 -2.20
CA GLN A 56 9.85 17.13 -3.49
C GLN A 56 11.27 17.49 -3.93
N ASP A 57 12.25 17.48 -3.04
CA ASP A 57 13.65 17.76 -3.38
C ASP A 57 14.09 16.80 -4.50
N VAL A 58 14.79 17.34 -5.50
CA VAL A 58 15.29 16.57 -6.64
C VAL A 58 16.22 15.46 -6.18
N ASN A 59 16.96 15.66 -5.10
CA ASN A 59 17.94 14.76 -4.51
C ASN A 59 17.33 13.77 -3.51
N SER A 60 16.04 13.89 -3.24
CA SER A 60 15.34 13.00 -2.32
C SER A 60 14.99 11.65 -2.92
N HIS A 61 14.94 10.64 -2.06
CA HIS A 61 14.33 9.35 -2.36
C HIS A 61 12.80 9.38 -2.42
N GLY A 62 12.18 10.56 -2.24
CA GLY A 62 10.76 10.79 -2.41
C GLY A 62 10.32 10.73 -3.88
N THR A 63 9.37 11.58 -4.26
CA THR A 63 8.73 11.54 -5.58
C THR A 63 9.74 11.62 -6.72
N ASN A 64 10.71 12.53 -6.64
CA ASN A 64 11.74 12.67 -7.67
C ASN A 64 12.65 11.46 -7.78
N GLY A 65 13.03 10.83 -6.67
CA GLY A 65 13.79 9.58 -6.66
C GLY A 65 13.05 8.45 -7.37
N ILE A 66 11.73 8.33 -7.12
CA ILE A 66 10.86 7.35 -7.80
C ILE A 66 10.83 7.63 -9.31
N TRP A 67 10.57 8.88 -9.71
CA TRP A 67 10.54 9.26 -11.13
C TRP A 67 11.87 8.99 -11.86
N ARG A 68 13.02 9.26 -11.21
CA ARG A 68 14.34 8.92 -11.75
C ARG A 68 14.49 7.43 -11.98
N ARG A 69 14.04 6.60 -11.02
CA ARG A 69 14.10 5.14 -11.13
C ARG A 69 13.16 4.60 -12.21
N VAL A 70 11.92 5.09 -12.29
CA VAL A 70 10.97 4.71 -13.35
C VAL A 70 11.52 5.06 -14.74
N ARG A 71 12.07 6.28 -14.91
CA ARG A 71 12.71 6.67 -16.17
C ARG A 71 13.88 5.77 -16.54
N PHE A 72 14.70 5.38 -15.56
CA PHE A 72 15.80 4.46 -15.78
C PHE A 72 15.33 3.05 -16.16
N LEU A 73 14.29 2.53 -15.51
CA LEU A 73 13.67 1.25 -15.90
C LEU A 73 13.10 1.31 -17.32
N ASN A 74 12.57 2.46 -17.75
CA ASN A 74 11.99 2.66 -19.08
C ASN A 74 13.00 3.04 -20.19
N GLY A 75 14.30 2.76 -20.02
CA GLY A 75 15.28 3.01 -21.09
C GLY A 75 16.12 4.28 -20.92
N GLY A 76 15.95 5.00 -19.80
CA GLY A 76 16.56 6.31 -19.57
C GLY A 76 17.89 6.30 -18.82
N ARG A 77 18.41 7.51 -18.56
CA ARG A 77 19.58 7.76 -17.71
C ARG A 77 19.18 7.88 -16.24
N PHE A 78 19.98 7.28 -15.36
CA PHE A 78 19.94 7.52 -13.91
C PHE A 78 21.06 8.50 -13.55
N PHE A 79 20.69 9.59 -12.88
CA PHE A 79 21.63 10.54 -12.31
C PHE A 79 21.60 10.36 -10.79
N ASP A 80 22.73 9.95 -10.21
CA ASP A 80 22.87 9.90 -8.76
C ASP A 80 22.82 11.31 -8.18
N ALA A 81 22.08 11.49 -7.08
CA ALA A 81 21.85 12.78 -6.45
C ALA A 81 23.15 13.48 -5.99
N SER A 82 24.21 12.74 -5.71
CA SER A 82 25.54 13.29 -5.40
C SER A 82 26.19 14.04 -6.57
N SER A 83 25.74 13.82 -7.80
CA SER A 83 26.36 14.43 -9.00
C SER A 83 25.80 15.80 -9.39
N PHE A 84 24.78 16.31 -8.68
CA PHE A 84 24.17 17.62 -8.93
C PHE A 84 24.48 18.66 -7.85
N ALA A 85 24.93 18.25 -6.66
CA ALA A 85 25.26 19.15 -5.54
C ALA A 85 26.62 19.84 -5.69
N ASP A 86 27.54 19.28 -6.48
CA ASP A 86 28.84 19.90 -6.74
C ASP A 86 28.83 20.67 -8.07
N ASN A 87 28.45 21.95 -8.01
CA ASN A 87 28.75 22.92 -9.07
C ASN A 87 30.26 23.19 -9.25
N LEU A 88 31.12 22.45 -8.53
CA LEU A 88 32.59 22.51 -8.59
C LEU A 88 33.22 21.36 -9.38
N VAL A 89 32.45 20.35 -9.81
CA VAL A 89 33.00 19.21 -10.57
C VAL A 89 32.60 19.30 -12.05
N PRO A 90 33.56 19.33 -13.00
CA PRO A 90 33.26 19.40 -14.42
C PRO A 90 32.42 18.20 -14.90
N PRO A 91 31.54 18.38 -15.90
CA PRO A 91 30.54 17.40 -16.33
C PRO A 91 31.12 16.06 -16.82
N ALA A 92 32.43 15.99 -17.09
CA ALA A 92 33.13 14.79 -17.52
C ALA A 92 33.20 13.68 -16.46
N ASN A 93 32.94 13.96 -15.18
CA ASN A 93 33.10 12.99 -14.09
C ASN A 93 31.78 12.57 -13.41
N ARG A 94 30.62 12.85 -14.03
CA ARG A 94 29.33 12.37 -13.53
C ARG A 94 29.14 10.91 -13.93
N THR A 95 29.06 10.01 -12.95
CA THR A 95 28.73 8.59 -13.18
C THR A 95 27.25 8.44 -13.55
N SER A 96 26.90 8.77 -14.79
CA SER A 96 25.55 8.52 -15.34
C SER A 96 25.45 7.07 -15.75
N ARG A 97 24.60 6.30 -15.07
CA ARG A 97 24.24 4.94 -15.50
C ARG A 97 23.12 5.07 -16.52
N THR A 98 23.33 4.53 -17.72
CA THR A 98 22.30 4.54 -18.77
C THR A 98 21.78 3.14 -18.93
N ASN A 99 20.48 2.92 -18.76
CA ASN A 99 19.86 1.65 -19.09
C ASN A 99 19.22 1.78 -20.47
N THR A 100 20.00 1.61 -21.54
CA THR A 100 19.48 1.71 -22.91
C THR A 100 18.52 0.58 -23.26
N SER A 101 18.56 -0.53 -22.51
CA SER A 101 17.70 -1.69 -22.75
C SER A 101 16.34 -1.55 -22.06
N GLY A 102 16.22 -0.68 -21.05
CA GLY A 102 14.98 -0.49 -20.31
C GLY A 102 14.41 -1.82 -19.78
N LEU A 103 13.13 -2.05 -20.04
CA LEU A 103 12.42 -3.29 -19.73
C LEU A 103 12.46 -4.32 -20.88
N ARG A 104 13.21 -4.09 -21.97
CA ARG A 104 13.19 -4.96 -23.17
C ARG A 104 13.57 -6.41 -22.88
N PHE A 105 14.40 -6.68 -21.88
CA PHE A 105 14.70 -8.06 -21.47
C PHE A 105 13.49 -8.74 -20.85
N VAL A 106 12.75 -8.02 -20.01
CA VAL A 106 11.49 -8.49 -19.41
C VAL A 106 10.43 -8.67 -20.49
N GLU A 107 10.32 -7.73 -21.44
CA GLU A 107 9.41 -7.85 -22.58
C GLU A 107 9.74 -9.09 -23.42
N ARG A 108 11.02 -9.30 -23.73
CA ARG A 108 11.49 -10.47 -24.49
C ARG A 108 11.19 -11.79 -23.78
N ASP A 109 11.45 -11.86 -22.47
CA ASP A 109 11.17 -13.07 -21.69
C ASP A 109 9.65 -13.30 -21.60
N ALA A 110 8.85 -12.24 -21.43
CA ALA A 110 7.40 -12.34 -21.43
C ALA A 110 6.85 -12.82 -22.79
N ASP A 111 7.41 -12.34 -23.90
CA ASP A 111 7.03 -12.77 -25.26
C ASP A 111 7.48 -14.20 -25.55
N ARG A 112 8.54 -14.69 -24.91
CA ARG A 112 8.98 -16.09 -25.00
C ARG A 112 8.09 -17.04 -24.18
N ILE A 113 7.73 -16.65 -22.95
CA ILE A 113 6.94 -17.49 -22.05
C ILE A 113 5.47 -17.58 -22.50
N ARG A 114 4.91 -16.51 -23.08
CA ARG A 114 3.51 -16.46 -23.49
C ARG A 114 3.07 -17.58 -24.46
N PRO A 115 3.79 -17.89 -25.55
CA PRO A 115 3.42 -18.99 -26.43
C PRO A 115 3.58 -20.35 -25.75
N GLU A 116 4.60 -20.55 -24.91
CA GLU A 116 4.79 -21.80 -24.15
C GLU A 116 3.59 -22.06 -23.22
N LEU A 117 3.11 -21.02 -22.52
CA LEU A 117 1.91 -21.13 -21.69
C LEU A 117 0.65 -21.43 -22.50
N ARG A 118 0.50 -20.86 -23.70
CA ARG A 118 -0.62 -21.17 -24.60
C ARG A 118 -0.56 -22.61 -25.12
N ASP A 119 0.63 -23.10 -25.43
CA ASP A 119 0.81 -24.47 -25.89
C ASP A 119 0.49 -25.48 -24.78
N ILE A 120 0.93 -25.20 -23.55
CA ILE A 120 0.54 -25.99 -22.37
C ILE A 120 -0.98 -25.97 -22.19
N ASP A 121 -1.62 -24.80 -22.30
CA ASP A 121 -3.08 -24.69 -22.18
C ASP A 121 -3.81 -25.52 -23.25
N GLY A 122 -3.38 -25.46 -24.51
CA GLY A 122 -3.93 -26.27 -25.60
C GLY A 122 -3.71 -27.78 -25.40
N HIS A 123 -2.54 -28.19 -24.88
CA HIS A 123 -2.31 -29.59 -24.50
C HIS A 123 -3.25 -30.04 -23.40
N LEU A 124 -3.49 -29.20 -22.38
CA LEU A 124 -4.42 -29.50 -21.31
C LEU A 124 -5.87 -29.62 -21.82
N GLU A 125 -6.30 -28.73 -22.71
CA GLU A 125 -7.61 -28.85 -23.38
C GLU A 125 -7.74 -30.13 -24.21
N SER A 126 -6.68 -30.52 -24.94
CA SER A 126 -6.66 -31.78 -25.70
C SER A 126 -6.74 -33.00 -24.80
N ILE A 127 -6.06 -32.98 -23.64
CA ILE A 127 -6.19 -34.02 -22.61
C ILE A 127 -7.64 -34.07 -22.11
N CYS A 128 -8.25 -32.92 -21.81
CA CYS A 128 -9.66 -32.86 -21.39
C CYS A 128 -10.61 -33.47 -22.42
N GLN A 129 -10.41 -33.20 -23.71
CA GLN A 129 -11.25 -33.73 -24.79
C GLN A 129 -11.03 -35.23 -25.06
N SER A 130 -9.83 -35.74 -24.81
CA SER A 130 -9.48 -37.15 -25.03
C SER A 130 -9.83 -38.07 -23.86
N LEU A 131 -10.14 -37.51 -22.68
CA LEU A 131 -10.66 -38.27 -21.55
C LEU A 131 -12.05 -38.83 -21.90
N PRO A 132 -12.25 -40.16 -21.80
CA PRO A 132 -13.58 -40.75 -21.97
C PRO A 132 -14.61 -40.09 -21.06
N ARG A 133 -15.84 -39.84 -21.54
CA ARG A 133 -16.92 -39.25 -20.71
C ARG A 133 -17.21 -40.04 -19.42
N ASN A 134 -16.85 -41.32 -19.39
CA ASN A 134 -17.06 -42.21 -18.25
C ASN A 134 -15.92 -42.16 -17.21
N THR A 135 -14.80 -41.47 -17.49
CA THR A 135 -13.64 -41.42 -16.58
C THR A 135 -13.97 -40.68 -15.28
N PHE A 136 -14.76 -39.61 -15.36
CA PHE A 136 -15.22 -38.86 -14.19
C PHE A 136 -16.29 -39.62 -13.39
N VAL A 137 -17.16 -40.35 -14.09
CA VAL A 137 -18.17 -41.24 -13.46
C VAL A 137 -17.48 -42.38 -12.69
N LEU A 138 -16.42 -42.97 -13.24
CA LEU A 138 -15.61 -43.98 -12.57
C LEU A 138 -14.85 -43.41 -11.35
N LEU A 139 -14.39 -42.16 -11.42
CA LEU A 139 -13.72 -41.47 -10.30
C LEU A 139 -14.68 -41.21 -9.12
N ASP A 140 -15.91 -40.79 -9.41
CA ASP A 140 -16.94 -40.58 -8.38
C ASP A 140 -17.48 -41.91 -7.82
N LEU A 141 -17.61 -42.95 -8.65
CA LEU A 141 -17.95 -44.31 -8.20
C LEU A 141 -16.86 -44.93 -7.32
N ALA A 142 -15.58 -44.68 -7.62
CA ALA A 142 -14.46 -45.18 -6.81
C ALA A 142 -14.39 -44.57 -5.40
N ARG A 143 -14.87 -43.33 -5.23
CA ARG A 143 -15.03 -42.70 -3.90
C ARG A 143 -16.31 -43.15 -3.17
N GLY A 144 -17.29 -43.72 -3.88
CA GLY A 144 -18.59 -44.12 -3.35
C GLY A 144 -18.70 -45.53 -2.75
N GLY A 145 -17.65 -46.36 -2.83
CA GLY A 145 -17.61 -47.67 -2.16
C GLY A 145 -17.30 -48.85 -3.10
N LEU A 146 -16.09 -48.89 -3.64
CA LEU A 146 -15.55 -50.10 -4.27
C LEU A 146 -14.90 -51.00 -3.21
N THR A 147 -15.04 -52.32 -3.39
CA THR A 147 -14.43 -53.31 -2.50
C THR A 147 -12.92 -53.36 -2.69
N ALA A 148 -12.18 -53.71 -1.63
CA ALA A 148 -10.72 -53.54 -1.54
C ALA A 148 -9.89 -54.19 -2.68
N GLY A 149 -10.44 -55.18 -3.39
CA GLY A 149 -9.76 -55.85 -4.51
C GLY A 149 -9.79 -55.06 -5.83
N GLU A 150 -10.83 -54.26 -6.08
CA GLU A 150 -10.96 -53.41 -7.28
C GLU A 150 -10.34 -52.02 -7.06
N LEU A 151 -10.13 -51.65 -5.80
CA LEU A 151 -9.53 -50.38 -5.41
C LEU A 151 -8.05 -50.30 -5.80
N VAL A 152 -7.30 -51.41 -5.76
CA VAL A 152 -5.83 -51.45 -5.99
C VAL A 152 -5.46 -51.24 -7.45
N THR A 153 -6.29 -51.70 -8.39
CA THR A 153 -6.10 -51.46 -9.83
C THR A 153 -6.48 -50.03 -10.24
N LEU A 154 -7.48 -49.43 -9.59
CA LEU A 154 -7.88 -48.03 -9.83
C LEU A 154 -6.98 -47.01 -9.13
N THR A 155 -6.48 -47.29 -7.92
CA THR A 155 -5.57 -46.38 -7.20
C THR A 155 -4.24 -46.19 -7.91
N ASN A 156 -3.70 -47.24 -8.55
CA ASN A 156 -2.48 -47.12 -9.34
C ASN A 156 -2.63 -46.23 -10.60
N LEU A 157 -3.86 -46.05 -11.10
CA LEU A 157 -4.18 -45.08 -12.17
C LEU A 157 -4.35 -43.66 -11.61
N LEU A 158 -4.92 -43.53 -10.41
CA LEU A 158 -5.27 -42.25 -9.76
C LEU A 158 -4.12 -41.55 -9.03
N THR A 159 -3.04 -42.26 -8.65
CA THR A 159 -1.91 -41.69 -7.90
C THR A 159 -0.98 -40.80 -8.71
N SER A 160 -1.19 -40.68 -10.03
CA SER A 160 -0.56 -39.61 -10.79
C SER A 160 -1.42 -38.35 -10.66
N GLY A 161 -0.86 -37.27 -10.10
CA GLY A 161 -1.59 -36.00 -9.84
C GLY A 161 -2.26 -35.34 -11.05
N GLY A 162 -2.21 -35.93 -12.24
CA GLY A 162 -2.90 -35.46 -13.44
C GLY A 162 -4.43 -35.62 -13.40
N LEU A 163 -4.98 -36.60 -12.67
CA LEU A 163 -6.44 -36.84 -12.65
C LEU A 163 -7.21 -35.86 -11.76
N GLU A 164 -6.59 -35.34 -10.69
CA GLU A 164 -7.22 -34.31 -9.85
C GLU A 164 -7.22 -32.95 -10.54
N PHE A 165 -6.13 -32.62 -11.24
CA PHE A 165 -6.03 -31.43 -12.09
C PHE A 165 -7.02 -31.45 -13.27
N ALA A 166 -7.24 -32.62 -13.90
CA ALA A 166 -8.23 -32.78 -14.95
C ALA A 166 -9.68 -32.58 -14.45
N ARG A 167 -9.98 -32.94 -13.19
CA ARG A 167 -11.32 -32.74 -12.60
C ARG A 167 -11.65 -31.26 -12.35
N GLU A 168 -10.68 -30.46 -11.94
CA GLU A 168 -10.92 -29.03 -11.67
C GLU A 168 -10.97 -28.17 -12.95
N ARG A 169 -10.39 -28.66 -14.06
CA ARG A 169 -10.15 -27.84 -15.27
C ARG A 169 -10.99 -28.21 -16.51
N CYS A 170 -11.56 -29.42 -16.63
CA CYS A 170 -12.19 -29.91 -17.87
C CYS A 170 -13.72 -29.72 -18.04
#